data_AF-A0A8S9HA50-F1
#
_entry.id   AF-A0A8S9HA50-F1
#
_cell.length_a   1.000
_cell.length_b   1.000
_cell.length_c   1.000
_cell.angle_alpha   90.00
_cell.angle_beta   90.00
_cell.angle_gamma   90.00
#
_symmetry.space_group_name_H-M   'P 1'
#
loop_
_entity.id
_entity.type
_entity.pdbx_description
1 polymer ?
#
loop_
_entity_poly.entity_id
_entity_poly.type
_entity_poly.pdbx_seq_one_letter_code
_entity_poly.pdbx_strand_id
1 'polypeptide(L)'
;MEKVIFASEMVGAVKRPRAWPSFRAYGSEIREALRRCKDWEMSAVSRVANKCAFLIAKSVTSEQRVQSYVASGAPNWLRDMIEEERCAP
;
A
#
# COMPACT_ATOMS: atom_id res chain seq x y z
N MET A 1 8.03 -14.27 13.21
CA MET A 1 7.28 -13.05 12.85
C MET A 1 7.17 -13.01 11.35
N GLU A 2 6.02 -12.63 10.83
CA GLU A 2 5.79 -12.51 9.39
C GLU A 2 6.43 -11.21 8.88
N LYS A 3 7.12 -11.30 7.75
CA LYS A 3 7.76 -10.15 7.10
C LYS A 3 6.70 -9.22 6.54
N VAL A 4 6.77 -7.92 6.87
CA VAL A 4 5.79 -6.94 6.41
C VAL A 4 6.19 -6.38 5.05
N ILE A 5 5.31 -6.46 4.05
CA ILE A 5 5.56 -5.91 2.71
C ILE A 5 4.76 -4.61 2.54
N PHE A 6 5.47 -3.52 2.24
CA PHE A 6 4.90 -2.22 1.94
C PHE A 6 4.99 -1.93 0.43
N ALA A 7 3.86 -1.64 -0.20
CA ALA A 7 3.78 -1.25 -1.60
C ALA A 7 3.59 0.27 -1.73
N SER A 8 4.47 0.96 -2.45
CA SER A 8 4.35 2.41 -2.65
C SER A 8 5.09 2.89 -3.90
N GLU A 9 4.55 3.91 -4.58
CA GLU A 9 5.28 4.63 -5.63
C GLU A 9 6.48 5.43 -5.06
N MET A 10 6.48 5.68 -3.75
CA MET A 10 7.51 6.44 -3.02
C MET A 10 8.71 5.60 -2.56
N VAL A 11 8.80 4.33 -2.97
CA VAL A 11 9.94 3.45 -2.62
C VAL A 11 11.27 4.05 -3.07
N GLY A 12 11.28 4.82 -4.16
CA GLY A 12 12.44 5.57 -4.60
C GLY A 12 12.96 6.57 -3.55
N ALA A 13 12.06 7.29 -2.87
CA ALA A 13 12.44 8.25 -1.84
C ALA A 13 13.07 7.59 -0.60
N VAL A 14 12.67 6.35 -0.30
CA VAL A 14 13.19 5.57 0.83
C VAL A 14 14.52 4.88 0.48
N LYS A 15 14.57 4.14 -0.64
CA LYS A 15 15.74 3.34 -1.04
C LYS A 15 16.83 4.15 -1.76
N ARG A 16 16.47 5.23 -2.46
CA ARG A 16 17.38 6.06 -3.28
C ARG A 16 17.18 7.56 -3.02
N PRO A 17 17.34 8.03 -1.78
CA PRO A 17 17.02 9.41 -1.39
C PRO A 17 17.83 10.48 -2.14
N ARG A 18 19.04 10.15 -2.63
CA ARG A 18 19.85 11.06 -3.44
C ARG A 18 19.27 11.30 -4.84
N ALA A 19 18.57 10.32 -5.40
CA ALA A 19 17.91 10.42 -6.70
C ALA A 19 16.49 11.04 -6.60
N TRP A 20 15.97 11.22 -5.37
CA TRP A 20 14.64 11.75 -5.09
C TRP A 20 14.71 12.97 -4.14
N PRO A 21 15.48 14.02 -4.48
CA PRO A 21 15.75 15.12 -3.56
C PRO A 21 14.48 15.86 -3.12
N SER A 22 13.50 16.04 -4.02
CA SER A 22 12.21 16.68 -3.70
C SER A 22 11.37 15.93 -2.67
N PHE A 23 11.65 14.64 -2.45
CA PHE A 23 10.90 13.78 -1.53
C PHE A 23 11.73 13.35 -0.32
N ARG A 24 12.87 14.00 -0.08
CA ARG A 24 13.81 13.64 1.00
C ARG A 24 13.15 13.62 2.37
N ALA A 25 12.31 14.63 2.68
CA ALA A 25 11.62 14.73 3.97
C ALA A 25 10.71 13.52 4.20
N TYR A 26 9.80 13.25 3.26
CA TYR A 26 8.92 12.08 3.28
C TYR A 26 9.70 10.75 3.38
N GLY A 27 10.76 10.59 2.59
CA GLY A 27 11.61 9.39 2.66
C GLY A 27 12.32 9.23 4.02
N SER A 28 12.61 10.33 4.73
CA SER A 28 13.17 10.29 6.08
C SER A 28 12.13 9.87 7.11
N GLU A 29 10.93 10.45 7.05
CA GLU A 29 9.82 10.11 7.96
C GLU A 29 9.42 8.65 7.84
N ILE A 30 9.29 8.15 6.61
CA ILE A 30 8.96 6.74 6.36
C ILE A 30 10.04 5.83 6.95
N ARG A 31 11.33 6.14 6.75
CA ARG A 31 12.43 5.34 7.33
C ARG A 31 12.40 5.33 8.85
N GLU A 32 12.10 6.46 9.47
CA GLU A 32 11.99 6.54 10.93
C GLU A 32 10.82 5.69 11.46
N ALA A 33 9.66 5.75 10.81
CA ALA A 33 8.53 4.87 11.14
C ALA A 33 8.88 3.38 11.02
N LEU A 34 9.64 3.02 9.97
CA LEU A 34 10.05 1.65 9.70
C LEU A 34 11.12 1.12 10.68
N ARG A 35 11.82 1.97 11.45
CA ARG A 35 12.78 1.50 12.48
C ARG A 35 12.12 0.63 13.54
N ARG A 36 10.81 0.77 13.74
CA ARG A 36 10.03 -0.02 14.69
C ARG A 36 9.59 -1.38 14.14
N CYS A 37 9.71 -1.60 12.82
CA CYS A 37 9.43 -2.88 12.19
C CYS A 37 10.71 -3.72 12.12
N LYS A 38 10.71 -4.90 12.77
CA LYS A 38 11.88 -5.78 12.79
C LYS A 38 12.24 -6.37 11.43
N ASP A 39 11.23 -6.72 10.63
CA ASP A 39 11.42 -7.36 9.33
C ASP A 39 10.40 -6.79 8.35
N TRP A 40 10.89 -6.00 7.39
CA TRP A 40 10.07 -5.35 6.39
C TRP A 40 10.77 -5.28 5.04
N GLU A 41 9.96 -5.25 3.98
CA GLU A 41 10.40 -4.94 2.63
C GLU A 41 9.49 -3.88 2.01
N MET A 42 10.08 -3.07 1.13
CA MET A 42 9.34 -2.10 0.33
C MET A 42 9.50 -2.40 -1.15
N SER A 43 8.38 -2.47 -1.87
CA SER A 43 8.34 -2.72 -3.31
C SER A 43 7.61 -1.59 -4.03
N ALA A 44 8.19 -1.17 -5.16
CA ALA A 44 7.51 -0.23 -6.05
C ALA A 44 6.43 -1.00 -6.80
N VAL A 45 5.17 -0.65 -6.58
CA VAL A 45 4.03 -1.25 -7.25
C VAL A 45 3.30 -0.13 -7.98
N SER A 46 2.92 -0.38 -9.23
CA SER A 46 2.16 0.61 -9.99
C SER A 46 0.83 0.88 -9.30
N ARG A 47 0.31 2.10 -9.45
CA ARG A 47 -1.02 2.45 -8.92
C ARG A 47 -2.13 1.50 -9.41
N VAL A 48 -1.99 0.99 -10.65
CA VAL A 48 -2.93 0.04 -11.24
C VAL A 48 -2.91 -1.29 -10.50
N ALA A 49 -1.73 -1.82 -10.19
CA ALA A 49 -1.59 -3.08 -9.45
C ALA A 49 -1.91 -2.97 -7.95
N ASN A 50 -2.14 -1.75 -7.45
CA ASN A 50 -2.53 -1.50 -6.06
C ASN A 50 -3.93 -0.87 -5.96
N LYS A 51 -4.75 -1.04 -7.02
CA LYS A 51 -6.04 -0.37 -7.16
C LYS A 51 -7.03 -0.86 -6.11
N CYS A 52 -7.09 -2.17 -5.85
CA CYS A 52 -7.94 -2.73 -4.80
C CYS A 52 -7.62 -2.14 -3.42
N ALA A 53 -6.35 -2.08 -3.03
CA ALA A 53 -5.95 -1.51 -1.74
C ALA A 53 -6.30 -0.02 -1.63
N PHE A 54 -6.12 0.74 -2.72
CA PHE A 54 -6.52 2.14 -2.78
C PHE A 54 -8.03 2.32 -2.59
N LEU A 55 -8.86 1.50 -3.25
CA LEU A 55 -10.32 1.58 -3.11
C LEU A 55 -10.78 1.22 -1.70
N ILE A 56 -10.14 0.25 -1.05
CA ILE A 56 -10.40 -0.06 0.36
C ILE A 56 -10.08 1.15 1.23
N ALA A 57 -8.88 1.72 1.11
CA ALA A 57 -8.48 2.89 1.88
C ALA A 57 -9.46 4.06 1.68
N LYS A 58 -9.80 4.37 0.43
CA LYS A 58 -10.77 5.42 0.07
C LYS A 58 -12.14 5.16 0.69
N SER A 59 -12.60 3.91 0.70
CA SER A 59 -13.91 3.56 1.23
C SER A 59 -14.02 3.86 2.74
N VAL A 60 -12.93 3.66 3.49
CA VAL A 60 -12.86 3.95 4.93
C VAL A 60 -12.69 5.45 5.17
N THR A 61 -11.79 6.11 4.43
CA THR A 61 -11.42 7.51 4.68
C THR A 61 -12.44 8.52 4.17
N SER A 62 -13.18 8.18 3.11
CA SER A 62 -14.01 9.16 2.38
C SER A 62 -15.46 8.72 2.18
N GLU A 63 -15.72 7.41 2.23
CA GLU A 63 -17.08 6.86 1.96
C GLU A 63 -17.74 6.29 3.23
N GLN A 64 -17.12 6.51 4.41
CA GLN A 64 -17.60 6.06 5.73
C GLN A 64 -17.95 4.57 5.82
N ARG A 65 -17.37 3.74 4.93
CA ARG A 65 -17.53 2.29 5.01
C ARG A 65 -16.59 1.76 6.09
N VAL A 66 -17.12 1.58 7.29
CA VAL A 66 -16.37 1.18 8.50
C VAL A 66 -16.09 -0.33 8.60
N GLN A 67 -16.68 -1.16 7.72
CA GLN A 67 -16.37 -2.60 7.68
C GLN A 67 -15.11 -2.86 6.85
N SER A 68 -14.09 -3.44 7.49
CA SER A 68 -12.87 -3.88 6.81
C SER A 68 -13.11 -5.22 6.07
N TYR A 69 -12.54 -5.34 4.88
CA TYR A 69 -12.45 -6.59 4.10
C TYR A 69 -11.91 -7.77 4.93
N VAL A 70 -11.02 -7.50 5.89
CA VAL A 70 -10.36 -8.50 6.73
C VAL A 70 -11.35 -9.22 7.65
N ALA A 71 -12.43 -8.56 8.07
CA ALA A 71 -13.39 -9.15 9.01
C ALA A 71 -14.47 -10.02 8.33
N SER A 72 -14.66 -9.92 7.01
CA SER A 72 -15.84 -10.48 6.34
C SER A 72 -15.58 -11.05 4.94
N GLY A 73 -14.34 -10.99 4.45
CA GLY A 73 -14.02 -11.30 3.04
C GLY A 73 -14.29 -10.13 2.11
N ALA A 74 -14.08 -10.34 0.80
CA ALA A 74 -14.20 -9.32 -0.24
C ALA A 74 -15.59 -8.66 -0.20
N PRO A 75 -15.68 -7.33 0.04
CA PRO A 75 -16.96 -6.64 -0.01
C PRO A 75 -17.60 -6.82 -1.40
N ASN A 76 -18.92 -6.96 -1.46
CA ASN A 76 -19.64 -7.20 -2.72
C ASN A 76 -19.30 -6.15 -3.81
N TRP A 77 -19.06 -4.90 -3.41
CA TRP A 77 -18.70 -3.81 -4.31
C TRP A 77 -17.26 -3.87 -4.86
N LEU A 78 -16.38 -4.68 -4.24
CA LEU A 78 -14.97 -4.84 -4.63
C LEU A 78 -14.69 -6.20 -5.29
N ARG A 79 -15.64 -7.15 -5.18
CA ARG A 79 -15.47 -8.54 -5.61
C ARG A 79 -15.05 -8.68 -7.06
N ASP A 80 -15.72 -7.98 -7.98
CA ASP A 80 -15.45 -8.10 -9.42
C ASP A 80 -14.04 -7.59 -9.76
N MET A 81 -13.57 -6.55 -9.07
CA MET A 81 -12.23 -6.00 -9.26
C MET A 81 -11.12 -6.91 -8.70
N ILE A 82 -11.38 -7.59 -7.57
CA ILE A 82 -10.46 -8.59 -7.03
C ILE A 82 -10.35 -9.79 -7.98
N GLU A 83 -11.45 -10.23 -8.58
CA GLU A 83 -11.45 -11.30 -9.58
C GLU A 83 -10.69 -10.90 -10.86
N GLU A 84 -10.84 -9.65 -11.32
CA GLU A 84 -10.04 -9.10 -12.42
C GLU A 84 -8.55 -9.07 -12.09
N GLU A 85 -8.15 -8.62 -10.89
CA GLU A 85 -6.74 -8.63 -10.47
C GLU A 85 -6.18 -10.06 -10.31
N ARG A 86 -7.00 -11.03 -9.87
CA ARG A 86 -6.59 -12.44 -9.78
C ARG A 86 -6.32 -13.07 -11.15
N CYS A 87 -7.05 -12.64 -12.18
CA CYS A 87 -6.90 -13.13 -13.55
C CYS A 87 -5.89 -12.32 -14.39
N ALA A 88 -5.34 -11.23 -13.83
CA ALA A 88 -4.32 -10.44 -14.50
C ALA A 88 -2.98 -11.20 -14.52
N PRO A 89 -2.28 -11.27 -15.67
CA PRO A 89 -1.02 -12.00 -15.82
C PRO A 89 0.16 -11.37 -15.07
#